data_AF-A0A7L3R560-F1
#
_entry.id   AF-A0A7L3R560-F1
#
_cell.length_a   1.000
_cell.length_b   1.000
_cell.length_c   1.000
_cell.angle_alpha   90.00
_cell.angle_beta   90.00
_cell.angle_gamma   90.00
#
_symmetry.space_group_name_H-M   'P 1'
#
loop_
_entity.id
_entity.type
_entity.pdbx_description
1 polymer ?
#
loop_
_entity_poly.entity_id
_entity_poly.type
_entity_poly.pdbx_seq_one_letter_code
_entity_poly.pdbx_strand_id
1 'polypeptide(L)'
;VWIQTQFISAVLMEDQLDLLLLKSLEKKIVPQQLKLVRTHLTLASFQGEMQHFHVDARLLSFPHKKEQKLTIALVQLSGVHLQKDGSAVPGDQPFEAVAALFVALYALNLLSG
;
A
#
# COMPACT_ATOMS: atom_id res chain seq x y z
N VAL A 1 30.16 -9.88 3.16
CA VAL A 1 29.13 -10.54 3.98
C VAL A 1 27.83 -9.71 4.13
N TRP A 2 27.71 -8.53 3.49
CA TRP A 2 26.51 -7.68 3.61
C TRP A 2 25.38 -7.99 2.62
N ILE A 3 25.67 -8.72 1.53
CA ILE A 3 24.69 -8.98 0.46
C ILE A 3 23.60 -9.98 0.91
N GLN A 4 23.97 -10.93 1.78
CA GLN A 4 23.05 -11.99 2.24
C GLN A 4 21.89 -11.42 3.08
N THR A 5 22.16 -10.43 3.93
CA THR A 5 21.16 -9.86 4.85
C THR A 5 20.14 -9.00 4.09
N GLN A 6 20.57 -8.20 3.11
CA GLN A 6 19.66 -7.42 2.26
C GLN A 6 18.78 -8.32 1.39
N PHE A 7 19.34 -9.38 0.82
CA PHE A 7 18.60 -10.32 -0.01
C PHE A 7 17.50 -11.05 0.78
N ILE A 8 17.79 -11.50 2.01
CA ILE A 8 16.80 -12.16 2.87
C ILE A 8 15.69 -11.18 3.29
N SER A 9 16.00 -9.90 3.56
CA SER A 9 14.96 -8.91 3.90
C SER A 9 14.04 -8.56 2.73
N ALA A 10 14.57 -8.52 1.49
CA ALA A 10 13.78 -8.25 0.30
C ALA A 10 12.84 -9.42 -0.03
N VAL A 11 13.34 -10.66 0.01
CA VAL A 11 12.55 -11.88 -0.20
C VAL A 11 11.43 -12.01 0.84
N LEU A 12 11.73 -11.73 2.12
CA LEU A 12 10.71 -11.75 3.16
C LEU A 12 9.62 -10.70 2.91
N MET A 13 9.97 -9.51 2.41
CA MET A 13 8.99 -8.46 2.09
C MET A 13 8.12 -8.79 0.88
N GLU A 14 8.67 -9.43 -0.17
CA GLU A 14 7.89 -9.91 -1.32
C GLU A 14 6.88 -10.98 -0.90
N ASP A 15 7.32 -11.99 -0.13
CA ASP A 15 6.43 -13.05 0.40
C ASP A 15 5.32 -12.48 1.31
N GLN A 16 5.62 -11.42 2.07
CA GLN A 16 4.61 -10.74 2.88
C GLN A 16 3.62 -9.92 2.04
N LEU A 17 4.07 -9.25 0.97
CA LEU A 17 3.21 -8.45 0.12
C LEU A 17 2.19 -9.33 -0.61
N ASP A 18 2.63 -10.46 -1.17
CA ASP A 18 1.77 -11.42 -1.88
C ASP A 18 0.70 -12.00 -0.96
N LEU A 19 1.08 -12.38 0.26
CA LEU A 19 0.14 -12.88 1.27
C LEU A 19 -0.93 -11.83 1.64
N LEU A 20 -0.53 -10.56 1.77
CA LEU A 20 -1.46 -9.48 2.07
C LEU A 20 -2.38 -9.15 0.88
N LEU A 21 -1.88 -9.22 -0.35
CA LEU A 21 -2.67 -9.06 -1.56
C LEU A 21 -3.72 -10.17 -1.70
N LEU A 22 -3.33 -11.43 -1.50
CA LEU A 22 -4.24 -12.57 -1.51
C LEU A 22 -5.34 -12.40 -0.45
N LYS A 23 -4.95 -12.01 0.77
CA LYS A 23 -5.91 -11.78 1.86
C LYS A 23 -6.82 -10.57 1.62
N SER A 24 -6.34 -9.57 0.88
CA SER A 24 -7.17 -8.43 0.43
C SER A 24 -8.24 -8.87 -0.55
N LEU A 25 -7.88 -9.78 -1.46
CA LEU A 25 -8.77 -10.37 -2.45
C LEU A 25 -9.86 -11.20 -1.77
N GLU A 26 -9.49 -12.13 -0.88
CA GLU A 26 -10.42 -12.95 -0.10
C GLU A 26 -11.43 -12.11 0.68
N LYS A 27 -10.97 -10.97 1.23
CA LYS A 27 -11.78 -10.04 2.02
C LYS A 27 -12.56 -9.03 1.18
N LYS A 28 -12.41 -9.06 -0.15
CA LYS A 28 -13.10 -8.16 -1.09
C LYS A 28 -12.87 -6.67 -0.79
N ILE A 29 -11.66 -6.33 -0.34
CA ILE A 29 -11.28 -4.94 0.01
C ILE A 29 -10.38 -4.25 -1.01
N VAL A 30 -9.97 -4.97 -2.06
CA VAL A 30 -9.13 -4.44 -3.15
C VAL A 30 -9.68 -3.14 -3.76
N PRO A 31 -11.00 -2.98 -4.03
CA PRO A 31 -11.50 -1.72 -4.60
C PRO A 31 -11.27 -0.50 -3.68
N GLN A 32 -11.39 -0.69 -2.37
CA GLN A 32 -11.18 0.37 -1.38
C GLN A 32 -9.70 0.71 -1.23
N GLN A 33 -8.82 -0.30 -1.22
CA GLN A 33 -7.37 -0.12 -1.21
C GLN A 33 -6.88 0.61 -2.46
N LEU A 34 -7.37 0.21 -3.64
CA LEU A 34 -7.04 0.84 -4.91
C LEU A 34 -7.41 2.33 -4.91
N LYS A 35 -8.59 2.68 -4.37
CA LYS A 35 -9.01 4.09 -4.25
C LYS A 35 -8.03 4.88 -3.38
N LEU A 36 -7.59 4.32 -2.26
CA LEU A 36 -6.63 4.95 -1.35
C LEU A 36 -5.26 5.17 -2.02
N VAL A 37 -4.70 4.12 -2.62
CA VAL A 37 -3.37 4.19 -3.28
C VAL A 37 -3.40 5.13 -4.49
N ARG A 38 -4.52 5.17 -5.24
CA ARG A 38 -4.69 6.12 -6.35
C ARG A 38 -4.63 7.56 -5.85
N THR A 39 -5.32 7.90 -4.77
CA THR A 39 -5.27 9.26 -4.19
C THR A 39 -3.84 9.65 -3.83
N HIS A 40 -3.06 8.70 -3.30
CA HIS A 40 -1.66 8.90 -2.97
C HIS A 40 -0.79 9.19 -4.21
N LEU A 41 -0.86 8.33 -5.24
CA LEU A 41 -0.06 8.51 -6.46
C LEU A 41 -0.41 9.78 -7.22
N THR A 42 -1.70 10.13 -7.28
CA THR A 42 -2.15 11.36 -7.91
C THR A 42 -1.49 12.57 -7.26
N LEU A 43 -1.47 12.65 -5.93
CA LEU A 43 -0.83 13.75 -5.20
C LEU A 43 0.68 13.83 -5.46
N ALA A 44 1.39 12.69 -5.44
CA ALA A 44 2.83 12.64 -5.71
C ALA A 44 3.17 13.05 -7.16
N SER A 45 2.38 12.62 -8.14
CA SER A 45 2.60 12.93 -9.56
C SER A 45 2.44 14.42 -9.90
N PHE A 46 1.62 15.15 -9.15
CA PHE A 46 1.45 16.59 -9.33
C PHE A 46 2.58 17.43 -8.70
N GLN A 47 3.23 16.92 -7.65
CA GLN A 47 4.21 17.68 -6.88
C GLN A 47 5.67 17.36 -7.25
N GLY A 48 5.90 16.33 -8.08
CA GLY A 48 7.24 15.89 -8.48
C GLY A 48 7.98 15.08 -7.42
N GLU A 49 7.51 15.11 -6.17
CA GLU A 49 8.01 14.32 -5.04
C GLU A 49 6.86 13.84 -4.15
N MET A 50 7.10 12.73 -3.45
CA MET A 50 6.21 12.24 -2.40
C MET A 50 6.38 13.11 -1.14
N GLN A 51 5.39 13.95 -0.81
CA GLN A 51 5.38 14.74 0.43
C GLN A 51 4.45 14.13 1.48
N HIS A 52 4.54 14.62 2.72
CA HIS A 52 3.52 14.36 3.73
C HIS A 52 2.14 14.74 3.20
N PHE A 53 1.18 13.83 3.32
CA PHE A 53 -0.17 14.05 2.83
C PHE A 53 -1.20 13.45 3.79
N HIS A 54 -2.43 13.91 3.63
CA HIS A 54 -3.55 13.41 4.39
C HIS A 54 -4.58 12.84 3.42
N VAL A 55 -4.88 11.56 3.55
CA VAL A 55 -6.03 10.94 2.87
C VAL A 55 -7.27 11.08 3.72
N ASP A 56 -8.42 11.16 3.08
CA ASP A 56 -9.70 11.14 3.78
C ASP A 56 -9.80 9.86 4.63
N ALA A 57 -9.93 10.02 5.96
CA ALA A 57 -10.02 8.92 6.92
C ALA A 57 -11.18 7.96 6.61
N ARG A 58 -12.20 8.42 5.87
CA ARG A 58 -13.30 7.56 5.38
C ARG A 58 -12.80 6.45 4.44
N LEU A 59 -11.69 6.65 3.74
CA LEU A 59 -11.05 5.62 2.92
C LEU A 59 -10.43 4.50 3.78
N LEU A 60 -10.13 4.79 5.05
CA LEU A 60 -9.68 3.83 6.05
C LEU A 60 -10.82 3.30 6.94
N SER A 61 -12.07 3.67 6.66
CA SER A 61 -13.24 3.13 7.34
C SER A 61 -13.60 1.79 6.72
N PHE A 62 -13.19 0.71 7.38
CA PHE A 62 -13.53 -0.66 7.00
C PHE A 62 -14.53 -1.26 7.99
N PRO A 63 -15.39 -2.22 7.57
CA PRO A 63 -16.34 -2.89 8.44
C PRO A 63 -15.68 -3.58 9.64
N HIS A 64 -14.48 -4.14 9.48
CA HIS A 64 -13.71 -4.70 10.57
C HIS A 64 -12.29 -4.12 10.65
N LYS A 65 -11.83 -3.98 11.90
CA LYS A 65 -10.47 -3.51 12.25
C LYS A 65 -9.35 -4.34 11.58
N LYS A 66 -9.63 -5.60 11.23
CA LYS A 66 -8.66 -6.47 10.54
C LYS A 66 -8.41 -6.01 9.09
N GLU A 67 -9.43 -5.58 8.36
CA GLU A 67 -9.24 -5.03 7.00
C GLU A 67 -8.47 -3.71 7.04
N GLN A 68 -8.77 -2.83 8.00
CA GLN A 68 -8.03 -1.58 8.17
C GLN A 68 -6.54 -1.83 8.42
N LYS A 69 -6.21 -2.73 9.36
CA LYS A 69 -4.81 -3.11 9.65
C LYS A 69 -4.11 -3.70 8.44
N LEU A 70 -4.82 -4.50 7.65
CA LEU A 70 -4.29 -5.11 6.44
C LEU A 70 -3.90 -4.03 5.42
N THR A 71 -4.81 -3.09 5.14
CA THR A 71 -4.54 -1.96 4.24
C THR A 71 -3.36 -1.10 4.71
N ILE A 72 -3.27 -0.82 6.01
CA ILE A 72 -2.13 -0.07 6.57
C ILE A 72 -0.82 -0.84 6.35
N ALA A 73 -0.78 -2.14 6.65
CA ALA A 73 0.42 -2.95 6.46
C ALA A 73 0.87 -2.98 4.99
N LEU A 74 -0.08 -3.11 4.06
CA LEU A 74 0.17 -3.16 2.63
C LEU A 74 0.79 -1.85 2.10
N VAL A 75 0.28 -0.69 2.57
CA VAL A 75 0.85 0.63 2.24
C VAL A 75 2.21 0.84 2.93
N GLN A 76 2.38 0.34 4.16
CA GLN A 76 3.67 0.39 4.86
C GLN A 76 4.78 -0.38 4.15
N LEU A 77 4.47 -1.55 3.57
CA LEU A 77 5.42 -2.31 2.76
C LEU A 77 5.85 -1.56 1.49
N SER A 78 5.02 -0.64 0.98
CA SER A 78 5.41 0.26 -0.12
C SER A 78 6.25 1.46 0.32
N GLY A 79 6.77 1.48 1.56
CA GLY A 79 7.62 2.56 2.07
C GLY A 79 6.86 3.79 2.57
N VAL A 80 5.56 3.64 2.89
CA VAL A 80 4.69 4.76 3.30
C VAL A 80 4.10 4.50 4.66
N HIS A 81 4.40 5.35 5.62
CA HIS A 81 3.84 5.26 6.96
C HIS A 81 2.43 5.86 7.00
N LEU A 82 1.41 5.00 6.81
CA LEU A 82 0.00 5.38 6.89
C LEU A 82 -0.56 5.18 8.30
N GLN A 83 -1.12 6.24 8.87
CA GLN A 83 -1.79 6.23 10.17
C GLN A 83 -3.30 6.06 10.03
N LYS A 84 -3.96 5.70 11.13
CA LYS A 84 -5.41 5.43 11.15
C LYS A 84 -6.28 6.66 10.93
N ASP A 85 -5.75 7.83 11.23
CA ASP A 85 -6.42 9.11 11.00
C ASP A 85 -6.34 9.56 9.53
N GLY A 86 -5.58 8.85 8.70
CA GLY A 86 -5.36 9.18 7.29
C GLY A 86 -4.12 10.02 7.05
N SER A 87 -3.35 10.40 8.08
CA SER A 87 -2.04 11.00 7.88
C SER A 87 -1.07 9.98 7.31
N ALA A 88 -0.26 10.41 6.34
CA ALA A 88 0.64 9.53 5.62
C ALA A 88 1.97 10.22 5.37
N VAL A 89 3.03 9.50 5.75
CA VAL A 89 4.41 9.98 5.69
C VAL A 89 5.21 9.08 4.73
N PRO A 90 5.71 9.59 3.60
CA PRO A 90 6.60 8.85 2.74
C PRO A 90 7.95 8.61 3.43
N GLY A 91 8.48 7.39 3.31
CA GLY A 91 9.86 7.05 3.66
C GLY A 91 10.83 7.38 2.53
N ASP A 92 11.98 6.71 2.49
CA ASP A 92 12.98 6.92 1.44
C ASP A 92 12.53 6.26 0.12
N GLN A 93 12.42 7.08 -0.94
CA GLN A 93 12.10 6.66 -2.32
C GLN A 93 10.87 5.72 -2.48
N PRO A 94 9.67 6.11 -2.01
CA PRO A 94 8.51 5.20 -2.02
C PRO A 94 7.75 5.18 -3.35
N PHE A 95 8.10 6.05 -4.32
CA PHE A 95 7.29 6.25 -5.51
C PHE A 95 7.13 4.98 -6.34
N GLU A 96 8.24 4.32 -6.67
CA GLU A 96 8.25 3.09 -7.45
C GLU A 96 7.49 1.96 -6.76
N ALA A 97 7.66 1.81 -5.44
CA ALA A 97 6.98 0.79 -4.66
C ALA A 97 5.47 1.04 -4.57
N VAL A 98 5.03 2.29 -4.39
CA VAL A 98 3.61 2.64 -4.38
C VAL A 98 3.00 2.49 -5.79
N ALA A 99 3.75 2.80 -6.84
CA ALA A 99 3.33 2.57 -8.23
C ALA A 99 3.15 1.08 -8.53
N ALA A 100 4.10 0.24 -8.13
CA ALA A 100 3.99 -1.21 -8.25
C ALA A 100 2.76 -1.75 -7.48
N LEU A 101 2.54 -1.26 -6.26
CA LEU A 101 1.37 -1.60 -5.44
C LEU A 101 0.05 -1.22 -6.13
N PHE A 102 -0.01 -0.04 -6.75
CA PHE A 102 -1.18 0.38 -7.52
C PHE A 102 -1.44 -0.54 -8.71
N VAL A 103 -0.41 -0.89 -9.47
CA VAL A 103 -0.52 -1.80 -10.62
C VAL A 103 -1.02 -3.17 -10.16
N ALA A 104 -0.47 -3.71 -9.07
CA ALA A 104 -0.91 -4.98 -8.50
C ALA A 104 -2.39 -4.95 -8.07
N LEU A 105 -2.80 -3.93 -7.30
CA LEU A 105 -4.19 -3.77 -6.87
C LEU A 105 -5.14 -3.55 -8.05
N TYR A 106 -4.70 -2.82 -9.08
CA TYR A 106 -5.50 -2.59 -10.29
C TYR A 106 -5.70 -3.89 -11.08
N ALA A 107 -4.63 -4.66 -11.28
CA ALA A 107 -4.70 -5.96 -11.95
C ALA A 107 -5.62 -6.92 -11.16
N LEU A 108 -5.46 -7.00 -9.84
CA LEU A 108 -6.32 -7.82 -8.99
C LEU A 108 -7.78 -7.38 -9.07
N ASN A 109 -8.06 -6.08 -9.03
CA ASN A 109 -9.43 -5.56 -9.16
C ASN A 109 -10.07 -5.94 -10.50
N LEU A 110 -9.30 -5.94 -11.60
CA LEU A 110 -9.77 -6.37 -12.91
C LEU A 110 -10.03 -7.88 -12.98
N LEU A 111 -9.16 -8.69 -12.38
CA LEU A 111 -9.27 -10.16 -12.37
C LEU A 111 -10.34 -10.66 -11.39
N SER A 112 -10.70 -9.87 -10.39
CA SER A 112 -11.73 -10.16 -9.39
C SER A 112 -13.12 -9.61 -9.75
N GLY A 113 -13.22 -8.89 -10.87
CA GLY A 113 -14.41 -8.20 -11.36
C GLY A 113 -15.50 -9.15 -11.86
#